data_AF-A0A9D4X2V6-F1
#
_entry.id   AF-A0A9D4X2V6-F1
#
_cell.length_a   1.000
_cell.length_b   1.000
_cell.length_c   1.000
_cell.angle_alpha   90.00
_cell.angle_beta   90.00
_cell.angle_gamma   90.00
#
_symmetry.space_group_name_H-M   'P 1'
#
loop_
_entity.id
_entity.type
_entity.pdbx_description
1 polymer ?
#
loop_
_entity_poly.entity_id
_entity_poly.type
_entity_poly.pdbx_seq_one_letter_code
_entity_poly.pdbx_strand_id
1 'polypeptide(L)'
;MIMSQEQHMNHRANDYESEMLNETAEASSDFIVPLLRFQKEWLAWALDQEQIFEGGVLADEMGMGKTIEAIALVLAKRELQRNGFVFSQPPLPSSSEALPLIEGTLVICPVVAIT
;
A
#
# COMPACT_ATOMS: atom_id res chain seq x y z
N MET A 1 39.79 1.83 -17.13
CA MET A 1 39.27 1.98 -15.76
C MET A 1 37.95 2.75 -15.71
N ILE A 2 37.69 3.72 -16.60
CA ILE A 2 36.41 4.47 -16.66
C ILE A 2 35.27 3.63 -17.28
N MET A 3 35.56 2.82 -18.30
CA MET A 3 34.60 1.92 -18.96
C MET A 3 34.10 0.75 -18.08
N SER A 4 34.76 0.47 -16.95
CA SER A 4 34.35 -0.59 -16.01
C SER A 4 33.41 -0.10 -14.91
N GLN A 5 33.42 1.21 -14.62
CA GLN A 5 32.52 1.85 -13.65
C GLN A 5 31.12 2.09 -14.26
N GLU A 6 31.06 2.39 -15.56
CA GLU A 6 29.81 2.62 -16.29
C GLU A 6 28.98 1.33 -16.44
N GLN A 7 29.64 0.19 -16.66
CA GLN A 7 28.99 -1.13 -16.71
C GLN A 7 28.40 -1.55 -15.35
N HIS A 8 29.05 -1.17 -14.24
CA HIS A 8 28.59 -1.47 -12.89
C HIS A 8 27.41 -0.60 -12.44
N MET A 9 27.34 0.66 -12.91
CA MET A 9 26.16 1.51 -12.73
C MET A 9 24.97 1.06 -13.59
N ASN A 10 25.21 0.63 -14.84
CA ASN A 10 24.16 0.11 -15.70
C ASN A 10 23.55 -1.19 -15.18
N HIS A 11 24.36 -2.08 -14.59
CA HIS A 11 23.82 -3.32 -14.01
C HIS A 11 22.87 -3.04 -12.84
N ARG A 12 23.26 -2.12 -11.95
CA ARG A 12 22.41 -1.69 -10.82
C ARG A 12 21.12 -1.02 -11.29
N ALA A 13 21.17 -0.15 -12.30
CA ALA A 13 19.98 0.50 -12.85
C ALA A 13 18.99 -0.52 -13.45
N ASN A 14 19.49 -1.53 -14.16
CA ASN A 14 18.66 -2.59 -14.73
C ASN A 14 18.03 -3.50 -13.66
N ASP A 15 18.72 -3.73 -12.55
CA ASP A 15 18.18 -4.52 -11.43
C ASP A 15 17.07 -3.76 -10.69
N TYR A 16 17.20 -2.43 -10.52
CA TYR A 16 16.15 -1.57 -9.95
C TYR A 16 14.92 -1.44 -10.87
N GLU A 17 15.12 -1.34 -12.19
CA GLU A 17 14.00 -1.32 -13.14
C GLU A 17 13.33 -2.71 -13.27
N SER A 18 14.09 -3.79 -13.11
CA SER A 18 13.57 -5.17 -13.19
C SER A 18 12.87 -5.63 -11.91
N GLU A 19 13.25 -5.15 -10.72
CA GLU A 19 12.51 -5.40 -9.46
C GLU A 19 11.20 -4.58 -9.37
N MET A 20 11.03 -3.55 -10.21
CA MET A 20 9.83 -2.71 -10.25
C MET A 20 8.72 -3.27 -11.18
N LEU A 21 8.93 -4.42 -11.84
CA LEU A 21 8.07 -4.89 -12.92
C LEU A 21 7.32 -6.18 -12.59
N ASN A 22 6.03 -6.00 -12.26
CA ASN A 22 4.88 -6.91 -12.41
C ASN A 22 4.23 -7.49 -11.15
N GLU A 23 4.60 -7.07 -9.93
CA GLU A 23 3.80 -7.46 -8.78
C GLU A 23 2.52 -6.63 -8.74
N THR A 24 1.38 -7.30 -8.89
CA THR A 24 0.05 -6.69 -8.87
C THR A 24 -0.78 -7.32 -7.77
N ALA A 25 -1.47 -6.51 -6.98
CA ALA A 25 -2.42 -6.99 -6.00
C ALA A 25 -3.85 -6.87 -6.56
N GLU A 26 -4.67 -7.88 -6.31
CA GLU A 26 -6.10 -7.80 -6.58
C GLU A 26 -6.80 -7.01 -5.47
N ALA A 27 -7.89 -6.34 -5.84
CA ALA A 27 -8.70 -5.61 -4.88
C ALA A 27 -9.41 -6.56 -3.91
N SER A 28 -9.80 -6.02 -2.76
CA SER A 28 -10.63 -6.74 -1.80
C SER A 28 -11.95 -7.20 -2.41
N SER A 29 -12.49 -8.30 -1.90
CA SER A 29 -13.83 -8.80 -2.30
C SER A 29 -14.96 -7.78 -2.07
N ASP A 30 -14.79 -6.85 -1.14
CA ASP A 30 -15.73 -5.76 -0.85
C ASP A 30 -15.57 -4.55 -1.80
N PHE A 31 -14.55 -4.54 -2.67
CA PHE A 31 -14.28 -3.47 -3.60
C PHE A 31 -15.09 -3.67 -4.90
N ILE A 32 -16.07 -2.80 -5.13
CA ILE A 32 -17.14 -3.04 -6.13
C ILE A 32 -16.79 -2.63 -7.58
N VAL A 33 -15.66 -1.95 -7.81
CA VAL A 33 -15.23 -1.51 -9.14
C VAL A 33 -13.89 -2.16 -9.52
N PRO A 34 -13.64 -2.49 -10.79
CA PRO A 34 -12.35 -3.07 -11.17
C PRO A 34 -11.24 -2.04 -11.08
N LEU A 35 -10.10 -2.43 -10.50
CA LEU A 35 -8.88 -1.62 -10.53
C LEU A 35 -8.21 -1.66 -11.90
N LEU A 36 -7.71 -0.50 -12.33
CA LEU A 36 -6.83 -0.39 -13.48
C LEU A 36 -5.48 -1.04 -13.16
N ARG A 37 -4.73 -1.45 -14.18
CA ARG A 37 -3.47 -2.17 -13.98
C ARG A 37 -2.49 -1.42 -13.08
N PHE A 38 -2.26 -0.13 -13.33
CA PHE A 38 -1.36 0.69 -12.52
C PHE A 38 -1.83 0.81 -11.06
N GLN A 39 -3.15 0.79 -10.82
CA GLN A 39 -3.71 0.82 -9.46
C GLN A 39 -3.45 -0.48 -8.72
N LYS A 40 -3.42 -1.62 -9.43
CA LYS A 40 -3.05 -2.93 -8.86
C LYS A 40 -1.56 -3.02 -8.56
N GLU A 41 -0.72 -2.47 -9.42
CA GLU A 41 0.73 -2.34 -9.20
C GLU A 41 0.99 -1.47 -7.96
N TRP A 42 0.32 -0.31 -7.87
CA TRP A 42 0.38 0.53 -6.69
C TRP A 42 -0.14 -0.17 -5.43
N LEU A 43 -1.25 -0.92 -5.51
CA LEU A 43 -1.81 -1.62 -4.36
C LEU A 43 -0.85 -2.67 -3.81
N ALA A 44 -0.14 -3.42 -4.67
CA ALA A 44 0.90 -4.35 -4.24
C ALA A 44 1.99 -3.61 -3.46
N TRP A 45 2.54 -2.55 -4.07
CA TRP A 45 3.55 -1.73 -3.42
C TRP A 45 3.08 -1.16 -2.08
N ALA A 46 1.84 -0.67 -2.00
CA ALA A 46 1.29 -0.05 -0.81
C ALA A 46 1.09 -1.04 0.35
N LEU A 47 0.70 -2.29 0.05
CA LEU A 47 0.57 -3.34 1.06
C LEU A 47 1.92 -3.74 1.68
N ASP A 48 2.98 -3.77 0.88
CA ASP A 48 4.33 -4.01 1.37
C ASP A 48 4.87 -2.80 2.15
N GLN A 49 4.62 -1.60 1.64
CA GLN A 49 5.02 -0.35 2.27
C GLN A 49 4.43 -0.19 3.67
N GLU A 50 3.16 -0.57 3.87
CA GLU A 50 2.50 -0.57 5.18
C GLU A 50 3.16 -1.54 6.18
N GLN A 51 3.80 -2.63 5.72
CA GLN A 51 4.53 -3.55 6.60
C GLN A 51 5.88 -3.00 7.03
N ILE A 52 6.53 -2.21 6.18
CA ILE A 52 7.90 -1.74 6.41
C ILE A 52 7.91 -0.37 7.12
N PHE A 53 7.08 0.56 6.68
CA PHE A 53 7.13 1.96 7.10
C PHE A 53 5.82 2.48 7.72
N GLU A 54 4.75 1.67 7.71
CA GLU A 54 3.41 2.04 8.24
C GLU A 54 2.88 3.38 7.66
N GLY A 55 3.25 3.68 6.40
CA GLY A 55 2.77 4.88 5.71
C GLY A 55 3.54 5.20 4.42
N GLY A 56 3.06 6.22 3.72
CA GLY A 56 3.64 6.68 2.45
C GLY A 56 2.93 7.90 1.86
N VAL A 57 3.46 8.41 0.75
CA VAL A 57 2.88 9.53 -0.01
C VAL A 57 2.49 9.04 -1.39
N LEU A 58 1.21 9.11 -1.71
CA LEU A 58 0.67 8.86 -3.05
C LEU A 58 0.60 10.20 -3.81
N ALA A 59 1.55 10.42 -4.71
CA ALA A 59 1.78 11.71 -5.40
C ALA A 59 1.51 11.66 -6.90
N ASP A 60 0.64 10.75 -7.33
CA ASP A 60 0.28 10.57 -8.74
C ASP A 60 -0.38 11.81 -9.35
N GLU A 61 -0.37 11.85 -10.68
CA GLU A 61 -1.03 12.90 -11.46
C GLU A 61 -2.51 13.08 -11.09
N MET A 62 -3.00 14.30 -11.29
CA MET A 62 -4.40 14.64 -11.06
C MET A 62 -5.29 13.79 -11.98
N GLY A 63 -6.36 13.20 -11.44
CA GLY A 63 -7.29 12.39 -12.24
C GLY A 63 -6.94 10.90 -12.38
N MET A 64 -5.80 10.43 -11.85
CA MET A 64 -5.40 9.01 -11.88
C MET A 64 -6.25 8.10 -10.95
N GLY A 65 -7.12 8.67 -10.13
CA GLY A 65 -7.97 7.90 -9.22
C GLY A 65 -7.35 7.59 -7.86
N LYS A 66 -6.56 8.51 -7.30
CA LYS A 66 -5.95 8.36 -5.95
C LYS A 66 -6.94 8.01 -4.83
N THR A 67 -8.18 8.48 -4.94
CA THR A 67 -9.24 8.10 -3.98
C THR A 67 -9.63 6.63 -4.11
N ILE A 68 -9.69 6.10 -5.33
CA ILE A 68 -9.92 4.67 -5.61
C ILE A 68 -8.80 3.83 -5.01
N GLU A 69 -7.55 4.24 -5.23
CA GLU A 69 -6.35 3.60 -4.68
C GLU A 69 -6.37 3.58 -3.14
N ALA A 70 -6.62 4.73 -2.51
CA ALA A 70 -6.72 4.83 -1.06
C ALA A 70 -7.81 3.92 -0.47
N ILE A 71 -9.00 3.88 -1.09
CA ILE A 71 -10.09 3.00 -0.64
C ILE A 71 -9.71 1.52 -0.83
N ALA A 72 -9.08 1.17 -1.95
CA ALA A 72 -8.65 -0.20 -2.22
C ALA A 72 -7.65 -0.70 -1.16
N LEU A 73 -6.67 0.12 -0.78
CA LEU A 73 -5.71 -0.19 0.28
C LEU A 73 -6.41 -0.42 1.63
N VAL A 74 -7.35 0.48 1.99
CA VAL A 74 -8.09 0.37 3.25
C VAL A 74 -8.90 -0.93 3.31
N LEU A 75 -9.61 -1.29 2.24
CA LEU A 75 -10.39 -2.53 2.22
C LEU A 75 -9.49 -3.78 2.21
N ALA A 76 -8.41 -3.77 1.43
CA ALA A 76 -7.44 -4.87 1.43
C ALA A 76 -6.85 -5.11 2.82
N LYS A 77 -6.44 -4.04 3.53
CA LYS A 77 -5.92 -4.12 4.90
C LYS A 77 -6.97 -4.67 5.88
N ARG A 78 -8.23 -4.22 5.77
CA ARG A 78 -9.34 -4.74 6.59
C ARG A 78 -9.60 -6.23 6.34
N GLU A 79 -9.57 -6.67 5.09
CA GLU A 79 -9.76 -8.07 4.74
C GLU A 79 -8.64 -8.96 5.31
N LEU A 80 -7.38 -8.51 5.24
CA LEU A 80 -6.24 -9.20 5.83
C LEU A 80 -6.35 -9.32 7.35
N GLN A 81 -6.78 -8.24 8.02
CA GLN A 81 -7.06 -8.23 9.46
C GLN A 81 -8.19 -9.21 9.83
N ARG A 82 -9.30 -9.20 9.08
CA ARG A 82 -10.44 -10.11 9.30
C ARG A 82 -10.04 -11.58 9.13
N ASN A 83 -9.17 -11.86 8.18
CA ASN A 83 -8.71 -13.22 7.88
C ASN A 83 -7.67 -13.73 8.90
N GLY A 84 -7.41 -12.99 9.98
CA GLY A 84 -6.47 -13.38 11.03
C GLY A 84 -5.00 -13.30 10.59
N PHE A 85 -4.72 -12.67 9.44
CA PHE A 85 -3.37 -12.35 9.03
C PHE A 85 -2.93 -11.09 9.78
N VAL A 86 -2.63 -11.27 11.06
CA VAL A 86 -2.01 -10.24 11.89
C VAL A 86 -0.60 -10.05 11.35
N PHE A 87 -0.35 -8.95 10.64
CA PHE A 87 1.00 -8.47 10.40
C PHE A 87 1.61 -8.11 11.77
N SER A 88 2.27 -9.10 12.37
CA SER A 88 3.14 -9.01 13.55
C SER A 88 2.69 -8.09 14.70
N GLN A 89 1.89 -8.63 15.62
CA GLN A 89 2.21 -8.55 17.05
C GLN A 89 1.94 -9.90 17.73
N PRO A 90 2.81 -10.38 18.64
CA PRO A 90 2.56 -11.61 19.38
C PRO A 90 1.39 -11.41 20.34
N PRO A 91 0.53 -12.42 20.57
CA PRO A 91 -0.52 -12.31 21.57
C PRO A 91 0.14 -12.46 22.95
N LEU A 92 0.06 -11.47 23.84
CA LEU A 92 0.14 -11.68 25.30
C LEU A 92 -0.07 -10.38 26.12
N PRO A 93 -0.40 -10.46 27.43
CA PRO A 93 -1.66 -10.88 28.02
C PRO A 93 -2.30 -9.78 28.90
N SER A 94 -3.56 -9.99 29.27
CA SER A 94 -4.19 -9.62 30.55
C SER A 94 -3.47 -8.58 31.41
N SER A 95 -3.72 -7.30 31.17
CA SER A 95 -3.79 -6.32 32.27
C SER A 95 -4.77 -5.21 31.87
N SER A 96 -5.58 -4.82 32.85
CA SER A 96 -6.68 -3.85 32.75
C SER A 96 -6.18 -2.53 32.16
N GLU A 97 -6.99 -1.88 31.31
CA GLU A 97 -6.70 -0.68 30.49
C GLU A 97 -6.24 -0.96 29.04
N ALA A 98 -6.86 -1.93 28.35
CA ALA A 98 -6.82 -1.93 26.88
C ALA A 98 -7.64 -0.71 26.38
N LEU A 99 -6.96 0.28 25.81
CA LEU A 99 -7.65 1.35 25.08
C LEU A 99 -8.53 0.68 24.02
N PRO A 100 -9.78 1.15 23.81
CA PRO A 100 -10.62 0.58 22.78
C PRO A 100 -9.86 0.63 21.45
N LEU A 101 -9.75 -0.54 20.81
CA LEU A 101 -9.13 -0.64 19.49
C LEU A 101 -9.94 0.25 18.55
N ILE A 102 -9.37 1.37 18.14
CA ILE A 102 -9.99 2.27 17.17
C ILE A 102 -9.84 1.58 15.80
N GLU A 103 -10.86 0.84 15.39
CA GLU A 103 -10.89 0.11 14.10
C GLU A 103 -11.31 1.01 12.91
N GLY A 104 -11.38 2.33 13.12
CA GLY A 104 -11.83 3.30 12.13
C GLY A 104 -10.69 3.83 11.26
N THR A 105 -10.96 4.02 9.96
CA THR A 105 -10.10 4.79 9.07
C THR A 105 -10.60 6.24 8.99
N LEU A 106 -9.76 7.21 9.36
CA LEU A 106 -10.07 8.63 9.23
C LEU A 106 -9.62 9.15 7.87
N VAL A 107 -10.54 9.74 7.12
CA VAL A 107 -10.25 10.44 5.87
C VAL A 107 -10.46 11.94 6.10
N ILE A 108 -9.44 12.74 5.81
CA ILE A 108 -9.51 14.20 5.89
C ILE A 108 -9.35 14.74 4.48
N CYS A 109 -10.30 15.59 4.06
CA CYS A 109 -10.25 16.28 2.78
C CYS A 109 -10.83 17.69 2.93
N PRO A 110 -10.52 18.62 2.00
CA PRO A 110 -11.21 19.90 1.92
C PRO A 110 -12.72 19.71 1.77
N VAL A 111 -13.52 20.62 2.33
CA VAL A 111 -14.99 20.52 2.34
C VAL A 111 -15.58 20.37 0.92
N VAL A 112 -14.96 21.00 -0.08
CA VAL A 112 -15.37 20.91 -1.49
C VAL A 112 -15.30 19.49 -2.07
N ALA A 113 -14.55 18.57 -1.46
CA ALA A 113 -14.48 17.18 -1.88
C ALA A 113 -15.65 16.32 -1.35
N ILE A 114 -16.52 16.89 -0.49
CA ILE A 114 -17.63 16.20 0.18
C ILE A 114 -18.99 16.60 -0.43
N THR A 115 -19.05 17.74 -1.11
CA THR A 115 -20.26 18.34 -1.70
C THR A 115 -20.43 17.96 -3.15
#